data_AF-A0A1D9MGN2-F1
#
_entry.id   AF-A0A1D9MGN2-F1
#
_cell.length_a   1.000
_cell.length_b   1.000
_cell.length_c   1.000
_cell.angle_alpha   90.00
_cell.angle_beta   90.00
_cell.angle_gamma   90.00
#
_symmetry.space_group_name_H-M   'P 1'
#
loop_
_entity.id
_entity.type
_entity.pdbx_description
1 polymer ?
#
loop_
_entity_poly.entity_id
_entity_poly.type
_entity_poly.pdbx_seq_one_letter_code
_entity_poly.pdbx_strand_id
1 'polypeptide(L)'
;MQKPNPKREKLTILLAQVFISCLMALMMTFLFSILVAEGLTPGWPLRWLEHFLAAWPVAFVLSLFVGPLAFKLAFWVMHRVAGPA
;
A
#
# COMPACT_ATOMS: atom_id res chain seq x y z
N MET A 1 -18.01 -20.58 -21.47
CA MET A 1 -16.75 -19.80 -21.55
C MET A 1 -17.07 -18.34 -21.32
N GLN A 2 -16.96 -17.88 -20.06
CA GLN A 2 -17.26 -16.50 -19.68
C GLN A 2 -16.11 -15.62 -20.15
N LYS A 3 -16.36 -14.76 -21.15
CA LYS A 3 -15.35 -13.84 -21.70
C LYS A 3 -14.74 -13.02 -20.54
N PRO A 4 -13.41 -12.96 -20.42
CA PRO A 4 -12.77 -12.15 -19.39
C PRO A 4 -13.24 -10.71 -19.57
N ASN A 5 -13.93 -10.19 -18.55
CA ASN A 5 -14.50 -8.86 -18.57
C ASN A 5 -13.41 -7.90 -18.05
N PRO A 6 -12.71 -7.13 -18.90
CA PRO A 6 -11.50 -6.39 -18.53
C PRO A 6 -11.76 -5.34 -17.42
N LYS A 7 -13.02 -4.94 -17.20
CA LYS A 7 -13.40 -4.06 -16.10
C LYS A 7 -13.30 -4.74 -14.73
N ARG A 8 -13.63 -6.03 -14.62
CA ARG A 8 -13.62 -6.78 -13.34
C ARG A 8 -12.20 -6.95 -12.82
N GLU A 9 -11.26 -7.27 -13.71
CA GLU A 9 -9.85 -7.48 -13.36
C GLU A 9 -9.18 -6.19 -12.84
N LYS A 10 -9.43 -5.06 -13.51
CA LYS A 10 -8.96 -3.75 -13.04
C LYS A 10 -9.54 -3.38 -11.67
N LEU A 11 -10.82 -3.67 -11.45
CA LEU A 11 -11.45 -3.46 -10.14
C LEU A 11 -10.87 -4.39 -9.07
N THR A 12 -10.58 -5.65 -9.39
CA THR A 12 -9.91 -6.59 -8.47
C THR A 12 -8.52 -6.10 -8.09
N ILE A 13 -7.73 -5.60 -9.05
CA ILE A 13 -6.41 -5.03 -8.80
C ILE A 13 -6.51 -3.80 -7.90
N LEU A 14 -7.46 -2.90 -8.20
CA LEU A 14 -7.71 -1.71 -7.39
C LEU A 14 -8.10 -2.09 -5.95
N LEU A 15 -9.02 -3.05 -5.78
CA LEU A 15 -9.43 -3.56 -4.49
C LEU A 15 -8.25 -4.18 -3.74
N ALA A 16 -7.45 -5.00 -4.42
CA ALA A 16 -6.25 -5.60 -3.84
C ALA A 16 -5.27 -4.53 -3.36
N GLN A 17 -5.06 -3.45 -4.11
CA GLN A 17 -4.21 -2.32 -3.66
C GLN A 17 -4.78 -1.59 -2.44
N VAL A 18 -6.10 -1.43 -2.32
CA VAL A 18 -6.74 -0.90 -1.10
C VAL A 18 -6.46 -1.83 0.08
N PHE A 19 -6.64 -3.13 -0.09
CA PHE A 19 -6.41 -4.11 0.97
C PHE A 19 -4.93 -4.18 1.37
N ILE A 20 -4.01 -4.19 0.40
CA ILE A 20 -2.57 -4.24 0.66
C ILE A 20 -2.12 -2.96 1.37
N SER A 21 -2.52 -1.77 0.90
CA SER A 21 -2.16 -0.51 1.56
C SER A 21 -2.75 -0.39 2.96
N CYS A 22 -3.98 -0.85 3.17
CA CYS A 22 -4.63 -0.93 4.48
C CYS A 22 -3.86 -1.86 5.44
N LEU A 23 -3.55 -3.08 5.03
CA LEU A 23 -2.85 -4.06 5.86
C LEU A 23 -1.40 -3.63 6.15
N MET A 24 -0.68 -3.07 5.17
CA MET A 24 0.68 -2.57 5.39
C MET A 24 0.72 -1.35 6.32
N ALA A 25 -0.20 -0.39 6.12
CA ALA A 25 -0.31 0.78 7.00
C ALA A 25 -0.69 0.35 8.42
N LEU A 26 -1.62 -0.59 8.57
CA LEU A 26 -2.03 -1.16 9.86
C LEU A 26 -0.83 -1.83 10.55
N MET A 27 -0.07 -2.63 9.81
CA MET A 27 1.07 -3.36 10.36
C MET A 27 2.22 -2.43 10.76
N MET A 28 2.58 -1.44 9.93
CA MET A 28 3.60 -0.43 10.25
C MET A 28 3.18 0.44 11.42
N THR A 29 1.96 0.98 11.41
CA THR A 29 1.47 1.82 12.53
C THR A 29 1.32 1.03 13.82
N PHE A 30 0.87 -0.23 13.77
CA PHE A 30 0.77 -1.09 14.94
C PHE A 30 2.15 -1.48 15.51
N LEU A 31 3.07 -1.92 14.65
CA LEU A 31 4.43 -2.26 15.07
C LEU A 31 5.18 -1.05 15.60
N PHE A 32 5.16 0.09 14.91
CA PHE A 32 5.80 1.32 15.40
C PHE A 32 5.14 1.84 16.68
N SER A 33 3.82 1.75 16.78
CA SER A 33 3.11 2.18 17.98
C SER A 33 3.45 1.30 19.19
N ILE A 34 3.70 -0.01 19.00
CA ILE A 34 4.14 -0.91 20.08
C ILE A 34 5.65 -0.76 20.38
N LEU A 35 6.48 -0.63 19.34
CA LEU A 35 7.95 -0.63 19.45
C LEU A 35 8.54 0.72 19.85
N VAL A 36 7.93 1.84 19.42
CA VAL A 36 8.49 3.20 19.60
C VAL A 36 7.81 3.96 20.74
N ALA A 37 6.52 3.73 21.00
CA ALA A 37 5.80 4.40 22.08
C ALA A 37 5.83 3.55 23.36
N GLU A 38 7.00 3.44 24.00
CA GLU A 38 7.28 3.16 25.44
C GLU A 38 6.33 2.28 26.30
N GLY A 39 5.54 1.38 25.69
CA GLY A 39 4.52 0.56 26.36
C GLY A 39 3.12 1.18 26.35
N LEU A 40 2.09 0.33 26.45
CA LEU A 40 0.66 0.71 26.44
C LEU A 40 0.33 1.74 27.54
N THR A 41 0.51 3.02 27.21
CA THR A 41 0.08 4.14 28.05
C THR A 41 -1.43 4.31 27.92
N PRO A 42 -2.15 4.78 28.96
CA PRO A 42 -3.57 5.08 28.84
C PRO A 42 -3.82 6.09 27.71
N GLY A 43 -4.59 5.69 26.69
CA GLY A 43 -4.84 6.52 25.49
C GLY A 43 -4.00 6.18 24.25
N TRP A 44 -3.11 5.19 24.33
CA TRP A 44 -2.38 4.65 23.18
C TRP A 44 -3.26 4.18 22.02
N PRO A 45 -4.34 3.38 22.21
CA PRO A 45 -5.11 2.87 21.08
C PRO A 45 -5.84 3.98 20.33
N LEU A 46 -6.18 5.08 21.00
CA LEU A 46 -6.85 6.23 20.37
C LEU A 46 -5.88 7.00 19.46
N ARG A 47 -4.66 7.28 19.93
CA ARG A 47 -3.60 7.90 19.12
C ARG A 47 -3.17 7.00 17.96
N TRP A 48 -3.06 5.69 18.19
CA TRP A 48 -2.78 4.71 17.13
C TRP A 48 -3.86 4.75 16.05
N LEU A 49 -5.15 4.74 16.44
CA LEU A 49 -6.25 4.78 15.49
C LEU A 49 -6.29 6.10 14.71
N GLU A 50 -6.00 7.23 15.36
CA GLU A 50 -5.92 8.53 14.71
C GLU A 50 -4.78 8.57 13.67
N HIS A 51 -3.61 8.03 13.99
CA HIS A 51 -2.50 7.87 13.05
C HIS A 51 -2.82 6.90 11.91
N PHE A 52 -3.47 5.78 12.21
CA PHE A 52 -3.91 4.81 11.20
C PHE A 52 -4.93 5.43 10.23
N LEU A 53 -5.93 6.14 10.75
CA LEU A 53 -6.96 6.82 9.96
C LEU A 53 -6.38 7.99 9.14
N ALA A 54 -5.37 8.70 9.64
CA ALA A 54 -4.68 9.74 8.88
C ALA A 54 -3.77 9.15 7.79
N ALA A 55 -3.08 8.05 8.09
CA ALA A 55 -2.13 7.41 7.16
C ALA A 55 -2.83 6.59 6.07
N TRP A 56 -3.98 5.98 6.35
CA TRP A 56 -4.71 5.13 5.40
C TRP A 56 -5.10 5.85 4.08
N PRO A 57 -5.75 7.03 4.07
CA PRO A 57 -6.08 7.72 2.82
C PRO A 57 -4.82 8.15 2.07
N VAL A 58 -3.76 8.56 2.77
CA VAL A 58 -2.48 8.91 2.17
C VAL A 58 -1.85 7.70 1.49
N ALA A 59 -1.83 6.54 2.16
CA ALA A 59 -1.31 5.28 1.61
C ALA A 59 -2.13 4.78 0.43
N PHE A 60 -3.46 4.92 0.47
CA PHE A 60 -4.33 4.57 -0.65
C PHE A 60 -4.03 5.45 -1.88
N VAL A 61 -4.01 6.77 -1.71
CA VAL A 61 -3.67 7.71 -2.80
C VAL A 61 -2.28 7.39 -3.35
N LEU A 62 -1.28 7.21 -2.48
CA LEU A 62 0.06 6.78 -2.88
C LEU A 62 0.04 5.46 -3.65
N SER A 63 -0.74 4.46 -3.24
CA SER A 63 -0.81 3.16 -3.95
C SER A 63 -1.34 3.29 -5.39
N LEU A 64 -2.23 4.25 -5.65
CA LEU A 64 -2.74 4.55 -6.99
C LEU A 64 -1.67 5.21 -7.87
N PHE A 65 -0.80 6.04 -7.28
CA PHE A 65 0.32 6.67 -7.97
C PHE A 65 1.54 5.76 -8.11
N VAL A 66 1.84 4.98 -7.08
CA VAL A 66 3.00 4.08 -7.01
C VAL A 66 2.81 2.89 -7.94
N GLY A 67 1.60 2.39 -8.17
CA GLY A 67 1.34 1.33 -9.15
C GLY A 67 1.96 1.63 -10.54
N PRO A 68 1.50 2.66 -11.26
CA PRO A 68 2.07 3.02 -12.56
C PRO A 68 3.53 3.46 -12.48
N LEU A 69 3.94 4.13 -11.38
CA LEU A 69 5.31 4.59 -11.20
C LEU A 69 6.29 3.42 -11.00
N ALA A 70 5.92 2.41 -10.21
CA ALA A 70 6.72 1.22 -9.95
C ALA A 70 6.86 0.36 -11.21
N PHE A 71 5.79 0.19 -11.99
CA PHE A 71 5.91 -0.47 -13.30
C PHE A 71 6.84 0.31 -14.22
N LYS A 72 6.71 1.64 -14.30
CA LYS A 72 7.58 2.48 -15.13
C LYS A 72 9.04 2.42 -14.69
N LEU A 73 9.30 2.40 -13.38
CA LEU A 73 10.64 2.23 -12.82
C LEU A 73 11.18 0.83 -13.06
N ALA A 74 10.37 -0.22 -12.91
CA ALA A 74 10.76 -1.60 -13.19
C ALA A 74 11.15 -1.79 -14.66
N PHE A 75 10.36 -1.22 -15.59
CA PHE A 75 10.71 -1.19 -17.01
C PHE A 75 12.01 -0.43 -17.28
N TRP A 76 12.20 0.71 -16.63
CA TRP A 76 13.41 1.51 -16.78
C TRP A 76 14.65 0.79 -16.24
N VAL A 77 14.56 0.15 -15.07
CA VAL A 77 15.63 -0.66 -14.49
C VAL A 77 15.92 -1.88 -15.34
N MET A 78 14.90 -2.61 -15.80
CA MET A 78 15.09 -3.76 -16.69
C MET A 78 15.73 -3.35 -18.02
N HIS A 79 15.37 -2.19 -18.59
CA HIS A 79 16.03 -1.66 -19.79
C HIS A 79 17.48 -1.23 -19.53
N ARG A 80 17.83 -0.86 -18.30
CA ARG A 80 19.22 -0.54 -17.89
C ARG A 80 20.05 -1.79 -17.59
N VAL A 81 19.42 -2.86 -17.10
CA VAL A 81 20.09 -4.11 -16.68
C VAL A 81 20.20 -5.12 -17.84
N ALA A 82 19.17 -5.23 -18.67
CA ALA A 82 19.13 -6.12 -19.83
C ALA A 82 19.53 -5.38 -21.11
N GLY A 83 20.74 -4.80 -21.16
CA GLY A 83 21.23 -4.01 -22.30
C GLY A 83 20.89 -4.63 -23.68
N PRO A 84 20.69 -3.81 -24.72
CA PRO A 84 20.07 -4.20 -25.98
C PRO A 84 20.78 -5.42 -26.57
N ALA A 85 20.08 -6.56 -26.58
CA ALA A 85 20.44 -7.74 -27.34
C ALA A 85 19.60 -7.76 -28.62
#